data_AF-A0A957YPY9-F1
#
_entry.id   AF-A0A957YPY9-F1
#
_cell.length_a   1.000
_cell.length_b   1.000
_cell.length_c   1.000
_cell.angle_alpha   90.00
_cell.angle_beta   90.00
_cell.angle_gamma   90.00
#
_symmetry.space_group_name_H-M   'P 1'
#
loop_
_entity.id
_entity.type
_entity.pdbx_description
1 polymer ?
#
loop_
_entity_poly.entity_id
_entity_poly.type
_entity_poly.pdbx_seq_one_letter_code
_entity_poly.pdbx_strand_id
1 'polypeptide(L)' 'MKTKLSPSKLVGILSTAGLAAASVAPNTLHIPVPMRPWLFMFTIAWTLLLTSGVFS' A
#
# COMPACT_ATOMS: atom_id res chain seq x y z
N MET A 1 20.81 -14.19 12.02
CA MET A 1 20.00 -13.07 12.56
C MET A 1 18.53 -13.39 12.36
N LYS A 2 17.77 -13.67 13.42
CA LYS A 2 16.31 -13.85 13.32
C LYS A 2 15.69 -12.45 13.24
N THR A 3 15.34 -12.00 12.05
CA THR A 3 14.57 -10.76 11.86
C THR A 3 13.24 -10.95 12.57
N LYS A 4 13.11 -10.42 13.80
CA LYS A 4 11.82 -10.28 14.46
C LYS A 4 11.06 -9.20 13.69
N LEU A 5 10.46 -9.59 12.56
CA LEU A 5 9.53 -8.75 11.83
C LEU A 5 8.36 -8.50 12.77
N SER A 6 8.28 -7.29 13.31
CA SER A 6 7.15 -6.92 14.14
C SER A 6 5.88 -7.07 13.29
N PRO A 7 4.76 -7.55 13.87
CA PRO A 7 3.51 -7.68 13.14
C PRO A 7 3.09 -6.36 12.47
N SER A 8 3.42 -5.22 13.07
CA SER A 8 3.23 -3.87 12.49
C SER A 8 4.01 -3.64 11.18
N LYS A 9 5.25 -4.13 11.09
CA LYS A 9 6.04 -4.05 9.85
C LYS A 9 5.49 -4.98 8.77
N LEU A 10 4.99 -6.15 9.17
CA LEU A 10 4.30 -7.09 8.26
C LEU A 10 3.05 -6.46 7.65
N VAL A 11 2.22 -5.81 8.48
CA VAL A 11 1.03 -5.08 8.01
C VAL A 11 1.42 -3.97 7.05
N GLY A 12 2.44 -3.16 7.37
CA GLY A 12 2.95 -2.13 6.48
C GLY A 12 3.39 -2.68 5.11
N ILE A 13 4.10 -3.81 5.09
CA ILE A 13 4.55 -4.48 3.86
C ILE A 13 3.36 -5.02 3.06
N LEU A 14 2.41 -5.71 3.71
CA LEU A 14 1.22 -6.27 3.08
C LEU A 14 0.34 -5.16 2.47
N SER A 15 0.10 -4.09 3.22
CA SER A 15 -0.65 -2.94 2.73
C SER A 15 0.03 -2.29 1.54
N THR A 16 1.36 -2.14 1.57
CA THR A 16 2.13 -1.56 0.45
C THR A 16 2.08 -2.45 -0.79
N ALA A 17 2.22 -3.78 -0.61
CA ALA A 17 2.13 -4.73 -1.71
C ALA A 17 0.73 -4.75 -2.35
N GLY A 18 -0.33 -4.70 -1.53
CA GLY A 18 -1.72 -4.64 -2.01
C GLY A 18 -2.01 -3.35 -2.78
N LEU A 19 -1.55 -2.22 -2.26
CA LEU A 19 -1.66 -0.91 -2.92
C LEU A 19 -0.88 -0.86 -4.24
N ALA A 20 0.34 -1.40 -4.26
CA ALA A 20 1.14 -1.48 -5.48
C ALA A 20 0.50 -2.39 -6.53
N ALA A 21 -0.07 -3.53 -6.13
CA ALA A 21 -0.81 -4.40 -7.04
C ALA A 21 -2.06 -3.70 -7.59
N ALA A 22 -2.79 -2.98 -6.73
CA ALA A 22 -3.98 -2.21 -7.12
C ALA A 22 -3.66 -1.04 -8.05
N SER A 23 -2.47 -0.42 -7.93
CA SER A 23 -2.05 0.67 -8.80
C SER A 23 -1.47 0.21 -10.13
N VAL A 24 -0.69 -0.87 -10.15
CA VAL A 24 -0.05 -1.41 -11.37
C VAL A 24 -1.02 -2.20 -12.23
N ALA A 25 -1.93 -2.96 -11.60
CA ALA A 25 -2.86 -3.84 -12.30
C ALA A 25 -4.31 -3.71 -11.81
N PRO A 26 -4.91 -2.50 -11.87
CA PRO A 26 -6.29 -2.28 -11.40
C PRO A 26 -7.31 -3.11 -12.18
N ASN A 27 -7.04 -3.43 -13.45
CA ASN A 27 -7.89 -4.29 -14.27
C ASN A 27 -7.93 -5.74 -13.75
N THR A 28 -6.77 -6.27 -13.35
CA THR A 28 -6.63 -7.64 -12.82
C THR A 28 -7.35 -7.80 -11.48
N LEU A 29 -7.45 -6.72 -10.72
CA LEU A 29 -8.19 -6.67 -9.45
C LEU A 29 -9.65 -6.22 -9.62
N HIS A 30 -10.15 -6.17 -10.86
CA HIS A 30 -11.53 -5.80 -11.20
C HIS A 30 -11.95 -4.44 -10.63
N ILE A 31 -11.01 -3.51 -10.54
CA ILE A 31 -11.25 -2.21 -9.91
C ILE A 31 -11.98 -1.30 -10.90
N PRO A 32 -13.17 -0.77 -10.53
CA PRO A 32 -13.93 0.12 -11.39
C PRO A 32 -13.11 1.34 -11.81
N VAL A 33 -13.23 1.75 -13.07
CA VAL A 33 -12.64 2.99 -13.62
C VAL A 33 -12.86 4.21 -12.72
N PRO A 34 -14.08 4.49 -12.20
CA PRO A 34 -14.28 5.65 -11.32
C PRO A 34 -13.54 5.58 -9.98
N MET A 35 -13.08 4.40 -9.54
CA MET A 35 -12.30 4.25 -8.30
C MET A 35 -10.79 4.40 -8.50
N ARG A 36 -10.30 4.43 -9.76
CA ARG A 36 -8.86 4.57 -10.05
C ARG A 36 -8.24 5.87 -9.57
N PRO A 37 -8.89 7.05 -9.71
CA PRO A 37 -8.37 8.29 -9.15
C PRO A 37 -8.24 8.22 -7.63
N TRP A 38 -9.18 7.53 -6.97
CA TRP A 38 -9.15 7.29 -5.53
C TRP A 38 -7.99 6.40 -5.11
N LEU A 39 -7.71 5.34 -5.86
CA LEU A 39 -6.52 4.51 -5.65
C LEU A 39 -5.23 5.31 -5.75
N PHE A 40 -5.14 6.20 -6.74
CA PHE A 40 -3.98 7.06 -6.91
C PHE A 40 -3.78 7.99 -5.70
N MET A 41 -4.85 8.66 -5.25
CA MET A 41 -4.82 9.48 -4.04
C MET A 41 -4.45 8.66 -2.80
N PHE A 42 -4.97 7.44 -2.69
CA PHE A 42 -4.69 6.53 -1.57
C PHE A 42 -3.23 6.07 -1.58
N THR A 43 -2.64 5.77 -2.74
CA THR A 43 -1.19 5.52 -2.87
C THR A 43 -0.36 6.70 -2.41
N ILE A 44 -0.71 7.93 -2.82
CA ILE A 44 0.03 9.13 -2.40
C ILE A 44 -0.03 9.31 -0.88
N ALA A 45 -1.23 9.22 -0.31
CA ALA A 45 -1.43 9.33 1.13
C ALA A 45 -0.67 8.23 1.90
N TRP A 46 -0.70 6.99 1.40
CA TRP A 46 0.00 5.87 2.00
C TRP A 46 1.52 6.02 1.92
N THR A 47 2.04 6.45 0.77
CA THR A 47 3.47 6.75 0.60
C THR A 47 3.90 7.86 1.55
N LEU A 48 3.12 8.94 1.67
CA LEU A 48 3.40 10.01 2.64
C LEU A 48 3.44 9.48 4.07
N LEU A 49 2.48 8.64 4.47
CA LEU A 49 2.44 8.03 5.79
C LEU A 49 3.68 7.15 6.07
N LEU A 50 4.09 6.33 5.10
CA LEU A 50 5.30 5.53 5.19
C LEU A 50 6.56 6.41 5.29
N THR A 51 6.68 7.44 4.44
CA THR A 51 7.84 8.34 4.44
C THR A 51 7.91 9.23 5.68
N SER A 52 6.77 9.53 6.30
CA SER A 52 6.71 10.31 7.53
C SER A 52 7.17 9.55 8.79
N GLY A 53 7.48 8.26 8.66
CA GLY A 53 7.99 7.45 9.78
C GLY A 53 6.94 7.11 10.82
N VAL A 54 5.64 7.28 10.54
CA VAL A 54 4.53 6.91 11.44
C VAL A 54 4.58 5.42 11.83
N PHE A 55 5.17 4.59 10.98
CA PHE A 55 5.36 3.15 11.23
C PHE A 55 6.79 2.76 11.67
N SER A 56 7.66 3.75 11.94
CA SER A 56 9.06 3.53 12.34
C SER A 56 9.22 3.27 13.83
#